data_AF-A0A3B9ZD50-F1
#
_entry.id   AF-A0A3B9ZD50-F1
#
_cell.length_a   1.000
_cell.length_b   1.000
_cell.length_c   1.000
_cell.angle_alpha   90.00
_cell.angle_beta   90.00
_cell.angle_gamma   90.00
#
_symmetry.space_group_name_H-M   'P 1'
#
loop_
_entity.id
_entity.type
_entity.pdbx_description
1 polymer ?
#
loop_
_entity_poly.entity_id
_entity_poly.type
_entity_poly.pdbx_seq_one_letter_code
_entity_poly.pdbx_strand_id
1 'polypeptide(L)'
;MNCAHSRRISRYADNELPQKEKEFLDKHIFTCPPCLHELKAITSIKERILKNKVDTNAGFFWQTLKKRIDTEARAVSTKEMFSLDFGSWAKRLIPVPIFASLLVLAFLTINSRNSNLIDAYLFTNQDSSVLELMDNAGSQSEINILLYNQTSFLRSQSIC
;
A
#
# COMPACT_ATOMS: atom_id res chain seq x y z
N MET A 1 35.96 16.94 55.54
CA MET A 1 34.49 16.92 55.49
C MET A 1 34.04 16.13 54.26
N ASN A 2 34.14 14.81 54.28
CA ASN A 2 33.58 13.95 53.24
C ASN A 2 33.34 12.58 53.84
N CYS A 3 32.08 12.21 54.02
CA CYS A 3 31.70 10.84 54.32
C CYS A 3 31.55 10.09 52.99
N ALA A 4 32.03 8.84 52.91
CA ALA A 4 31.88 8.04 51.70
C ALA A 4 30.41 7.81 51.28
N HIS A 5 29.47 8.00 52.21
CA HIS A 5 28.04 7.81 52.00
C HIS A 5 27.28 9.08 51.62
N SER A 6 27.94 10.26 51.54
CA SER A 6 27.30 11.53 51.15
C SER A 6 26.51 11.42 49.84
N ARG A 7 27.11 10.77 48.84
CA ARG A 7 26.49 10.57 47.51
C ARG A 7 25.20 9.74 47.56
N ARG A 8 24.99 8.93 48.59
CA ARG A 8 23.77 8.11 48.75
C ARG A 8 22.63 8.89 49.41
N ILE A 9 22.89 10.04 50.02
CA ILE A 9 21.87 10.84 50.72
C ILE A 9 20.84 11.43 49.74
N SER A 10 21.25 11.82 48.54
CA SER A 10 20.31 12.28 47.51
C SER A 10 19.30 11.17 47.15
N ARG A 11 19.80 9.96 46.88
CA ARG A 11 18.94 8.79 46.59
C ARG A 11 18.05 8.40 47.77
N TYR A 12 18.57 8.56 48.98
CA TYR A 12 17.78 8.38 50.20
C TYR A 12 16.63 9.39 50.28
N ALA A 13 16.90 10.67 50.03
CA ALA A 13 15.89 11.74 50.06
C ALA A 13 14.79 11.57 48.99
N ASP A 14 15.13 10.96 47.85
CA ASP A 14 14.21 10.64 46.75
C ASP A 14 13.56 9.25 46.89
N ASN A 15 13.80 8.55 48.00
CA ASN A 15 13.27 7.20 48.28
C ASN A 15 13.71 6.09 47.32
N GLU A 16 14.78 6.28 46.54
CA GLU A 16 15.26 5.35 45.51
C GLU A 16 16.16 4.22 46.04
N LEU A 17 16.45 4.19 47.33
CA LEU A 17 17.30 3.14 47.92
C LEU A 17 16.51 1.85 48.26
N PRO A 18 17.13 0.68 48.12
CA PRO A 18 16.57 -0.57 48.60
C PRO A 18 16.43 -0.57 50.14
N GLN A 19 15.45 -1.31 50.66
CA GLN A 19 15.08 -1.30 52.08
C GLN A 19 16.25 -1.51 53.05
N LYS A 20 17.13 -2.48 52.74
CA LYS A 20 18.32 -2.79 53.56
C LYS A 20 19.29 -1.61 53.67
N GLU A 21 19.45 -0.83 52.60
CA GLU A 21 20.33 0.34 52.60
C GLU A 21 19.69 1.53 53.30
N LYS A 22 18.36 1.68 53.23
CA LYS A 22 17.63 2.70 54.00
C LYS A 22 17.85 2.52 55.50
N GLU A 23 17.67 1.30 56.02
CA GLU A 23 17.88 1.02 57.45
C GLU A 23 19.32 1.30 57.93
N PHE A 24 20.31 1.03 57.07
CA PHE A 24 21.70 1.39 57.35
C PHE A 24 21.90 2.90 57.38
N LEU A 25 21.39 3.62 56.36
CA LEU A 25 21.54 5.07 56.29
C LEU A 25 20.79 5.78 57.41
N ASP A 26 19.62 5.30 57.83
CA ASP A 26 18.88 5.84 58.98
C ASP A 26 19.78 5.88 60.21
N LYS A 27 20.41 4.73 60.54
CA LYS A 27 21.36 4.65 61.66
C LYS A 27 22.58 5.54 61.44
N HIS A 28 23.12 5.55 60.22
CA HIS A 28 24.30 6.34 59.90
C HIS A 28 24.06 7.85 60.06
N ILE A 29 22.92 8.36 59.58
CA ILE A 29 22.56 9.79 59.61
C ILE A 29 22.48 10.30 61.07
N PHE A 30 21.99 9.50 62.01
CA PHE A 30 21.99 9.87 63.44
C PHE A 30 23.39 9.96 64.04
N THR A 31 24.32 9.15 63.54
CA THR A 31 25.71 9.09 64.06
C THR A 31 26.69 10.02 63.34
N CYS A 32 26.33 10.49 62.13
CA CYS A 32 27.24 11.18 61.23
C CYS A 32 26.76 12.62 60.96
N PRO A 33 27.31 13.63 61.69
CA PRO A 33 26.96 15.03 61.51
C PRO A 33 27.05 15.57 60.07
N PRO A 34 28.06 15.23 59.23
CA PRO A 34 28.12 15.76 57.86
C PRO A 34 26.97 15.23 56.99
N CYS A 35 26.61 13.96 57.15
CA CYS A 35 25.49 13.35 56.42
C CYS A 35 24.15 13.95 56.86
N LEU A 36 23.96 14.20 58.16
CA LEU A 36 22.77 14.89 58.66
C LEU A 36 22.65 16.31 58.09
N HIS A 37 23.76 17.04 57.99
CA HIS A 37 23.78 18.39 57.44
C HIS A 37 23.41 18.40 55.95
N GLU A 38 23.97 17.48 55.16
CA GLU A 38 23.61 17.32 53.74
C GLU A 38 22.13 16.98 53.55
N LEU A 39 21.59 16.07 54.36
CA LEU A 39 20.17 15.73 54.31
C LEU A 39 19.30 16.96 54.58
N LYS A 40 19.63 17.74 55.63
CA LYS A 40 18.93 19.00 55.94
C LYS A 40 19.03 20.03 54.83
N ALA A 41 20.18 20.12 54.16
CA ALA A 41 20.34 21.02 53.02
C ALA A 41 19.39 20.64 51.88
N ILE A 42 19.34 19.36 51.51
CA ILE A 42 18.44 18.84 50.46
C ILE A 42 16.98 19.08 50.82
N THR A 43 16.56 18.78 52.06
CA THR A 43 15.17 18.99 52.48
C THR A 43 14.79 20.47 52.47
N SER A 44 15.70 21.36 52.89
CA SER A 44 15.44 22.81 52.88
C SER A 44 15.24 23.36 51.47
N ILE A 45 15.98 22.84 50.48
CA ILE A 45 15.81 23.21 49.07
C ILE A 45 14.46 22.72 48.56
N LYS A 46 14.10 21.46 48.87
CA LYS A 46 12.81 20.87 48.49
C LYS A 46 11.63 21.68 49.05
N GLU A 47 11.70 22.08 50.31
CA GLU A 47 10.69 22.95 50.93
C GLU A 47 10.57 24.31 50.24
N ARG A 48 11.70 24.93 49.86
CA ARG A 48 11.69 26.21 49.12
C ARG A 48 11.07 26.06 47.75
N ILE A 49 11.37 24.98 47.03
CA ILE A 49 10.76 24.67 45.73
C ILE A 49 9.25 24.48 45.89
N LEU A 50 8.80 23.75 46.91
CA LEU A 50 7.37 23.52 47.15
C LEU A 50 6.62 24.79 47.57
N LYS A 51 7.27 25.70 48.29
CA LYS A 51 6.70 27.00 48.68
C LYS A 51 6.57 27.95 47.49
N ASN A 52 7.51 27.89 46.56
CA ASN A 52 7.44 28.63 45.30
C ASN A 52 6.49 27.91 44.35
N LYS A 53 5.18 27.99 44.65
CA LYS A 53 4.15 27.59 43.70
C LYS A 53 4.30 28.48 42.47
N VAL A 54 4.71 27.87 41.37
CA VAL A 54 4.62 28.51 40.05
C VAL A 54 3.14 28.59 39.73
N ASP A 55 2.59 29.81 39.68
CA ASP A 55 1.23 30.07 39.21
C ASP A 55 1.15 29.73 37.72
N THR A 56 1.05 28.44 37.46
CA THR A 56 0.70 27.92 36.15
C THR A 56 -0.81 27.89 36.10
N ASN A 57 -1.39 28.56 35.10
CA ASN A 57 -2.82 28.50 34.82
C ASN A 57 -3.19 27.01 34.62
N ALA A 58 -3.73 26.40 35.68
CA ALA A 58 -3.99 24.96 35.74
C ALA A 58 -4.86 24.51 34.57
N GLY A 59 -5.77 25.36 34.10
CA GLY A 59 -6.62 25.08 32.94
C GLY A 59 -5.82 24.78 31.67
N PHE A 60 -4.80 25.58 31.36
CA PHE A 60 -3.98 25.39 30.16
C PHE A 60 -3.09 24.14 30.26
N PHE A 61 -2.51 23.88 31.44
CA PHE A 61 -1.70 22.69 31.69
C PHE A 61 -2.54 21.42 31.51
N TRP A 62 -3.71 21.35 32.15
CA TRP A 62 -4.59 20.18 32.07
C TRP A 62 -5.15 19.97 30.66
N GLN A 63 -5.49 21.04 29.94
CA GLN A 63 -5.91 20.92 28.54
C GLN A 63 -4.80 20.36 27.66
N THR A 64 -3.57 20.86 27.81
CA THR A 64 -2.42 20.38 27.03
C THR A 64 -2.05 18.94 27.39
N LEU A 65 -2.07 18.61 28.67
CA LEU A 65 -1.79 17.25 29.16
C LEU A 65 -2.84 16.26 28.68
N LYS A 66 -4.13 16.60 28.83
CA LYS A 66 -5.24 15.77 28.33
C LYS A 66 -5.13 15.55 26.82
N LYS A 67 -4.84 16.61 26.06
CA LYS A 67 -4.64 16.51 24.61
C LYS A 67 -3.49 15.56 24.26
N ARG A 68 -2.38 15.57 24.99
CA ARG A 68 -1.26 14.63 24.76
C ARG A 68 -1.66 13.19 25.08
N ILE A 69 -2.28 12.95 26.24
CA ILE A 69 -2.76 11.62 26.63
C ILE A 69 -3.75 11.06 25.60
N ASP A 70 -4.72 11.87 25.17
CA ASP A 70 -5.71 11.47 24.16
C ASP A 70 -5.05 11.17 22.80
N THR A 71 -4.01 11.92 22.44
CA THR A 71 -3.27 11.71 21.18
C THR A 71 -2.48 10.40 21.22
N GLU A 72 -1.82 10.10 22.33
CA GLU A 72 -1.07 8.84 22.51
C GLU A 72 -2.01 7.64 22.59
N ALA A 73 -3.14 7.75 23.31
CA ALA A 73 -4.15 6.70 23.36
C ALA A 73 -4.72 6.38 21.97
N ARG A 74 -4.97 7.41 21.15
CA ARG A 74 -5.40 7.23 19.76
C ARG A 74 -4.28 6.68 18.87
N ALA A 75 -3.03 7.08 19.08
CA ALA A 75 -1.89 6.57 18.32
C ALA A 75 -1.63 5.08 18.59
N VAL A 76 -1.89 4.61 19.82
CA VAL A 76 -1.86 3.17 20.14
C VAL A 76 -3.03 2.46 19.47
N SER A 77 -4.25 3.00 19.55
CA SER A 77 -5.43 2.42 18.89
C SER A 77 -5.30 2.38 17.36
N THR A 78 -4.71 3.39 16.71
CA THR A 78 -4.45 3.35 15.27
C THR A 78 -3.30 2.43 14.93
N LYS A 79 -2.26 2.30 15.77
CA LYS A 79 -1.20 1.31 15.57
C LYS A 79 -1.73 -0.12 15.70
N GLU A 80 -2.68 -0.37 16.59
CA GLU A 80 -3.37 -1.66 16.70
C GLU A 80 -4.32 -1.90 15.52
N MET A 81 -5.06 -0.88 15.07
CA MET A 81 -5.97 -0.97 13.91
C MET A 81 -5.23 -1.08 12.56
N PHE A 82 -4.05 -0.47 12.42
CA PHE A 82 -3.15 -0.64 11.26
C PHE A 82 -2.19 -1.82 11.40
N SER A 83 -2.12 -2.47 12.57
CA SER A 83 -1.50 -3.79 12.74
C SER A 83 -2.44 -4.94 12.43
N LEU A 84 -3.60 -4.66 11.83
CA LEU A 84 -4.21 -5.65 10.95
C LEU A 84 -3.12 -6.10 9.98
N ASP A 85 -2.88 -7.39 10.00
CA ASP A 85 -1.77 -8.14 9.45
C ASP A 85 -1.72 -8.09 7.91
N PHE A 86 -1.69 -6.88 7.34
CA PHE A 86 -1.67 -6.63 5.89
C PHE A 86 -0.40 -7.22 5.25
N GLY A 87 0.67 -7.40 6.02
CA GLY A 87 1.89 -8.08 5.56
C GLY A 87 1.68 -9.57 5.26
N SER A 88 0.83 -10.27 6.02
CA SER A 88 0.51 -11.69 5.77
C SER A 88 -0.65 -11.85 4.79
N TRP A 89 -1.62 -10.94 4.78
CA TRP A 89 -2.76 -10.95 3.84
C TRP A 89 -2.37 -10.52 2.43
N ALA A 90 -1.45 -9.58 2.26
CA ALA A 90 -0.94 -9.18 0.95
C ALA A 90 -0.28 -10.37 0.23
N LYS A 91 0.49 -11.21 0.94
CA LYS A 91 1.10 -12.41 0.34
C LYS A 91 0.07 -13.45 -0.13
N ARG A 92 -1.15 -13.44 0.44
CA ARG A 92 -2.21 -14.41 0.14
C ARG A 92 -3.20 -13.95 -0.93
N LEU A 93 -3.38 -12.63 -1.10
CA LEU A 93 -4.37 -12.04 -2.01
C LEU A 93 -3.77 -11.41 -3.29
N ILE A 94 -2.45 -11.26 -3.40
CA ILE A 94 -1.80 -10.78 -4.63
C ILE A 94 -1.86 -11.78 -5.81
N PRO A 95 -1.74 -13.12 -5.64
CA PRO A 95 -1.61 -13.98 -6.82
C PRO A 95 -2.94 -14.10 -7.60
N VAL A 96 -4.09 -14.13 -6.93
CA VAL A 96 -5.38 -14.38 -7.58
C VAL A 96 -5.80 -13.28 -8.58
N PRO A 97 -5.81 -11.98 -8.25
CA PRO A 97 -6.22 -10.94 -9.20
C PRO A 97 -5.21 -10.76 -10.34
N ILE A 98 -3.91 -10.99 -10.09
CA ILE A 98 -2.87 -10.94 -11.13
C ILE A 98 -3.02 -12.11 -12.10
N PHE A 99 -3.23 -13.34 -11.61
CA PHE A 99 -3.48 -14.50 -12.46
C PHE A 99 -4.79 -14.35 -13.25
N ALA A 100 -5.84 -13.81 -12.63
CA ALA A 100 -7.11 -13.55 -13.31
C ALA A 100 -6.93 -12.52 -14.43
N SER A 101 -6.19 -11.42 -14.20
CA SER A 101 -5.95 -10.42 -15.25
C SER A 101 -5.09 -10.98 -16.39
N LEU A 102 -4.07 -11.78 -16.08
CA LEU A 102 -3.25 -12.47 -17.08
C LEU A 102 -4.05 -13.46 -17.91
N LEU A 103 -4.96 -14.22 -17.29
CA LEU A 103 -5.85 -15.14 -18.00
C LEU A 103 -6.81 -14.41 -18.93
N VAL A 104 -7.40 -13.30 -18.48
CA VAL A 104 -8.25 -12.46 -19.33
C VAL A 104 -7.44 -11.89 -20.50
N LEU A 105 -6.23 -11.39 -20.25
CA LEU A 105 -5.37 -10.86 -21.31
C LEU A 105 -4.98 -11.94 -22.32
N ALA A 106 -4.59 -13.13 -21.85
CA ALA A 106 -4.26 -14.26 -22.70
C ALA A 106 -5.47 -14.71 -23.55
N PHE A 107 -6.65 -14.78 -22.94
CA PHE A 107 -7.88 -15.12 -23.64
C PHE A 107 -8.21 -14.10 -24.75
N LEU A 108 -8.09 -12.80 -24.45
CA LEU A 108 -8.29 -11.74 -25.45
C LEU A 108 -7.26 -11.82 -26.59
N THR A 109 -6.01 -12.16 -26.28
CA THR A 109 -4.93 -12.26 -27.28
C THR A 109 -5.12 -13.47 -28.20
N ILE A 110 -5.59 -14.61 -27.66
CA ILE A 110 -5.91 -15.80 -28.46
C ILE A 110 -7.12 -15.52 -29.35
N ASN A 111 -8.16 -14.88 -28.80
CA ASN A 111 -9.37 -14.59 -29.56
C ASN A 111 -9.14 -13.56 -30.67
N SER A 112 -8.34 -12.51 -30.42
CA SER A 112 -7.98 -11.52 -31.45
C SER A 112 -7.07 -12.12 -32.53
N ARG A 113 -6.21 -13.08 -32.19
CA ARG A 113 -5.41 -13.80 -33.16
C ARG A 113 -6.27 -14.68 -34.07
N ASN A 114 -7.34 -15.27 -33.55
CA ASN A 114 -8.30 -16.02 -34.35
C ASN A 114 -9.15 -15.12 -35.26
N SER A 115 -9.57 -13.93 -34.81
CA SER A 115 -10.29 -12.99 -35.69
C SER A 115 -9.40 -12.53 -36.86
N ASN A 116 -8.12 -12.25 -36.61
CA ASN A 116 -7.18 -11.89 -37.68
C ASN A 116 -6.96 -13.03 -38.69
N LEU A 117 -7.03 -14.30 -38.26
CA LEU A 117 -6.97 -15.45 -39.17
C LEU A 117 -8.26 -15.62 -39.96
N ILE A 118 -9.42 -15.45 -39.33
CA ILE A 118 -10.72 -15.54 -40.02
C ILE A 118 -10.85 -14.40 -41.05
N ASP A 119 -10.43 -13.18 -40.71
CA ASP A 119 -10.39 -12.07 -41.65
C ASP A 119 -9.40 -12.34 -42.79
N ALA A 120 -8.20 -12.84 -42.50
CA ALA A 120 -7.25 -13.22 -43.54
C ALA A 120 -7.79 -14.34 -44.46
N TYR A 121 -8.56 -15.30 -43.94
CA TYR A 121 -9.21 -16.34 -44.75
C TYR A 121 -10.41 -15.80 -45.55
N LEU A 122 -11.20 -14.89 -44.98
CA LEU A 122 -12.35 -14.28 -45.67
C LEU A 122 -11.90 -13.38 -46.82
N PHE A 123 -10.86 -12.55 -46.62
CA PHE A 123 -10.39 -11.62 -47.64
C PHE A 123 -9.50 -12.26 -48.71
N THR A 124 -8.85 -13.40 -48.44
CA THR A 124 -8.02 -14.09 -49.48
C THR A 124 -8.85 -14.98 -50.41
N ASN A 125 -9.97 -15.55 -49.93
CA ASN A 125 -10.84 -16.38 -50.78
C ASN A 125 -11.81 -15.56 -51.64
N GLN A 126 -12.12 -14.33 -51.23
CA GLN A 126 -13.08 -13.50 -51.95
C GLN A 126 -12.45 -12.80 -53.18
N ASP A 127 -11.18 -12.41 -53.14
CA ASP A 127 -10.53 -11.76 -54.28
C ASP A 127 -10.17 -12.74 -55.41
N SER A 128 -9.76 -13.97 -55.09
CA SER A 128 -9.35 -14.96 -56.11
C SER A 128 -10.54 -15.52 -56.90
N SER A 129 -11.64 -15.86 -56.21
CA SER A 129 -12.83 -16.44 -56.85
C SER A 129 -13.64 -15.40 -57.64
N VAL A 130 -13.64 -14.13 -57.22
CA VAL A 130 -14.35 -13.06 -57.95
C VAL A 130 -13.57 -12.60 -59.19
N LEU A 131 -12.23 -12.58 -59.15
CA LEU A 131 -11.42 -12.29 -60.35
C LEU A 131 -11.56 -13.39 -61.42
N GLU A 132 -11.57 -14.67 -61.02
CA GLU A 132 -11.72 -15.80 -61.96
C GLU A 132 -13.10 -15.84 -62.63
N LEU A 133 -14.15 -15.42 -61.92
CA LEU A 133 -15.51 -15.34 -62.48
C LEU A 133 -15.70 -14.14 -63.41
N MET A 134 -15.00 -13.02 -63.18
CA MET A 134 -15.02 -11.87 -64.09
C MET A 134 -14.28 -12.15 -65.40
N ASP A 135 -13.17 -12.87 -65.36
CA ASP A 135 -12.40 -13.20 -66.57
C ASP A 135 -13.12 -14.24 -67.46
N ASN A 136 -13.76 -15.24 -66.83
CA ASN A 136 -14.58 -16.22 -67.56
C ASN A 136 -15.89 -15.63 -68.13
N ALA A 137 -16.50 -14.63 -67.48
CA ALA A 137 -17.69 -13.97 -67.99
C ALA A 137 -17.38 -13.08 -69.22
N GLY A 138 -16.20 -12.46 -69.27
CA GLY A 138 -15.72 -11.72 -70.45
C GLY A 138 -15.56 -12.62 -71.68
N SER A 139 -14.91 -13.78 -71.51
CA SER A 139 -14.63 -14.75 -72.56
C SER A 139 -15.87 -15.42 -73.17
N GLN A 140 -16.90 -15.75 -72.37
CA GLN A 140 -18.14 -16.34 -72.89
C GLN A 140 -19.03 -15.36 -73.67
N SER A 141 -18.87 -14.05 -73.45
CA SER A 141 -19.65 -13.03 -74.15
C SER A 141 -19.19 -12.84 -75.60
N GLU A 142 -17.89 -12.96 -75.88
CA GLU A 142 -17.33 -12.82 -77.24
C GLU A 142 -17.64 -14.04 -78.13
N ILE A 143 -17.66 -15.25 -77.56
CA ILE A 143 -17.95 -16.49 -78.31
C ILE A 143 -19.43 -16.54 -78.77
N ASN A 144 -20.36 -16.08 -77.94
CA ASN A 144 -21.79 -16.09 -78.28
C ASN A 144 -22.18 -15.04 -79.33
N ILE A 145 -21.47 -13.90 -79.40
CA ILE A 145 -21.72 -12.88 -80.43
C ILE A 145 -21.25 -13.37 -81.81
N LEU A 146 -20.13 -14.11 -81.87
CA LEU A 146 -19.64 -14.70 -83.12
C LEU A 146 -20.56 -15.83 -83.64
N LEU A 147 -21.12 -16.66 -82.74
CA LEU A 147 -22.05 -17.72 -83.13
C LEU A 147 -23.43 -17.20 -83.59
N TYR A 148 -23.90 -16.07 -83.04
CA TYR A 148 -25.16 -15.45 -83.46
C TYR A 148 -25.07 -14.84 -84.87
N ASN A 149 -23.92 -14.28 -85.26
CA ASN A 149 -23.71 -13.73 -86.59
C ASN A 149 -23.50 -14.80 -87.68
N GLN A 150 -23.05 -16.00 -87.32
CA GLN A 150 -22.86 -17.08 -88.28
C GLN A 150 -24.18 -17.80 -88.63
N THR A 151 -25.13 -17.83 -87.68
CA THR A 151 -26.46 -18.45 -87.88
C THR A 151 -27.46 -17.55 -88.59
N SER A 152 -27.31 -16.23 -88.52
CA SER A 152 -28.13 -15.27 -89.27
C SER A 152 -27.76 -15.21 -90.77
N PHE A 153 -26.50 -15.48 -91.14
CA PHE A 153 -26.06 -15.51 -92.53
C PHE A 153 -26.56 -16.75 -93.31
N LEU A 154 -26.66 -17.91 -92.66
CA LEU A 154 -27.12 -19.15 -93.30
C LEU A 154 -28.66 -19.23 -93.50
N ARG A 155 -29.42 -18.30 -92.89
CA ARG A 155 -30.89 -18.26 -93.03
C ARG A 155 -31.38 -17.45 -94.24
N SER A 156 -30.51 -16.70 -94.93
CA SER A 156 -30.89 -15.92 -96.12
C SER A 156 -30.69 -16.63 -97.47
N GLN A 157 -30.23 -17.89 -97.48
CA GLN A 157 -29.99 -18.65 -98.72
C GLN A 157 -30.98 -19.82 -98.99
N SER A 158 -32.02 -19.99 -98.17
CA SER A 158 -32.99 -21.10 -98.31
C SER A 158 -34.41 -20.67 -98.72
N ILE A 159 -34.58 -19.45 -99.26
CA ILE A 159 -35.82 -19.03 -99.91
C ILE A 159 -35.49 -18.60 -101.34
N CYS A 160 -35.32 -19.58 -102.22
CA CYS A 160 -35.51 -19.47 -103.67
C CYS A 160 -36.34 -20.67 -104.10
#